data_AF-A0A564I400-F1
#
_entry.id   AF-A0A564I400-F1
#
_cell.length_a   1.000
_cell.length_b   1.000
_cell.length_c   1.000
_cell.angle_alpha   90.00
_cell.angle_beta   90.00
_cell.angle_gamma   90.00
#
_symmetry.space_group_name_H-M   'P 1'
#
loop_
_entity.id
_entity.type
_entity.pdbx_description
1 polymer ?
#
loop_
_entity_poly.entity_id
_entity_poly.type
_entity_poly.pdbx_seq_one_letter_code
_entity_poly.pdbx_strand_id
1 'polypeptide(L)'
;MAKSAAALHILVKDEKLAQEILTKLDRGVSFDHLAKRYSKCPSGRNGGDLGEFNQGVMVGPFDKAAFSCPLLKPYGPVKTKFGYHIIKVLYRR
;
A
#
# COMPACT_ATOMS: atom_id res chain seq x y z
N MET A 1 10.09 -12.27 15.38
CA MET A 1 10.34 -11.43 14.19
C MET A 1 9.33 -11.86 13.15
N ALA A 2 8.44 -10.96 12.72
CA ALA A 2 7.49 -11.30 11.66
C ALA A 2 8.28 -11.56 10.37
N LYS A 3 8.19 -12.76 9.83
CA LYS A 3 8.85 -13.19 8.59
C LYS A 3 8.01 -12.81 7.38
N SER A 4 6.69 -12.76 7.52
CA SER A 4 5.76 -12.43 6.43
C SER A 4 4.72 -11.38 6.84
N ALA A 5 4.24 -10.64 5.85
CA ALA A 5 3.18 -9.65 5.99
C ALA A 5 2.24 -9.73 4.81
N ALA A 6 0.94 -9.62 5.06
CA ALA A 6 -0.04 -9.39 4.01
C ALA A 6 -0.42 -7.92 4.00
N ALA A 7 -0.31 -7.28 2.84
CA ALA A 7 -0.66 -5.87 2.69
C ALA A 7 -1.31 -5.58 1.35
N LEU A 8 -2.19 -4.58 1.37
CA LEU A 8 -2.71 -3.94 0.18
C LEU A 8 -1.82 -2.75 -0.16
N HIS A 9 -1.63 -2.48 -1.45
CA HIS A 9 -0.94 -1.28 -1.89
C HIS A 9 -1.57 -0.60 -3.09
N ILE A 10 -1.38 0.71 -3.17
CA ILE A 10 -1.77 1.54 -4.32
C ILE A 10 -0.53 2.27 -4.79
N LEU A 11 -0.08 1.96 -6.01
CA LEU A 11 1.02 2.65 -6.66
C LEU A 11 0.48 3.77 -7.56
N VAL A 12 0.93 4.98 -7.34
CA VAL A 12 0.59 6.15 -8.14
C VAL A 12 1.85 6.91 -8.54
N LYS A 13 1.88 7.54 -9.72
CA LYS A 13 3.06 8.34 -10.13
C LYS A 13 3.11 9.71 -9.43
N ASP A 14 1.94 10.27 -9.15
CA ASP A 14 1.80 11.65 -8.67
C ASP A 14 1.60 11.71 -7.16
N GLU A 15 2.37 12.56 -6.48
CA GLU A 15 2.25 12.80 -5.04
C GLU A 15 0.88 13.36 -4.66
N LYS A 16 0.39 14.32 -5.46
CA LYS A 16 -0.93 14.94 -5.27
C LYS A 16 -2.03 13.89 -5.26
N LEU A 17 -1.95 12.96 -6.21
CA LEU A 17 -2.93 11.88 -6.33
C LEU A 17 -2.83 10.91 -5.14
N ALA A 18 -1.63 10.67 -4.61
CA ALA A 18 -1.45 9.88 -3.39
C ALA A 18 -2.11 10.58 -2.17
N GLN A 19 -1.93 11.89 -2.03
CA GLN A 19 -2.58 12.67 -0.97
C GLN A 19 -4.11 12.71 -1.11
N GLU A 20 -4.63 12.80 -2.34
CA GLU A 20 -6.07 12.72 -2.59
C GLU A 20 -6.63 11.35 -2.17
N ILE A 21 -5.91 10.26 -2.45
CA ILE A 21 -6.33 8.92 -2.05
C ILE A 21 -6.33 8.80 -0.53
N LEU A 22 -5.32 9.32 0.17
CA LEU A 22 -5.31 9.35 1.64
C LEU A 22 -6.50 10.13 2.20
N THR A 23 -6.80 11.30 1.63
CA THR A 23 -7.99 12.09 2.00
C THR A 23 -9.29 11.31 1.76
N LYS A 24 -9.38 10.56 0.65
CA LYS A 24 -10.55 9.72 0.36
C LYS A 24 -10.66 8.53 1.32
N LEU A 25 -9.55 7.91 1.68
CA LEU A 25 -9.50 6.84 2.68
C LEU A 25 -9.96 7.33 4.05
N ASP A 26 -9.55 8.55 4.44
CA ASP A 26 -9.99 9.21 5.68
C ASP A 26 -11.50 9.48 5.68
N ARG A 27 -12.06 9.87 4.53
CA ARG A 27 -13.51 10.01 4.31
C ARG A 27 -14.28 8.68 4.31
N GLY A 28 -13.61 7.53 4.47
CA GLY A 28 -14.25 6.21 4.51
C GLY A 28 -14.45 5.54 3.14
N VAL A 29 -13.81 6.03 2.08
CA VAL A 29 -13.84 5.36 0.77
C VAL A 29 -13.08 4.04 0.83
N SER A 30 -13.63 2.99 0.21
CA SER A 30 -13.00 1.67 0.19
C SER A 30 -11.65 1.67 -0.53
N PHE A 31 -10.63 1.09 0.10
CA PHE A 31 -9.28 0.96 -0.45
C PHE A 31 -9.26 0.19 -1.77
N ASP A 32 -10.03 -0.91 -1.87
CA ASP A 32 -10.17 -1.72 -3.09
C ASP A 32 -10.63 -0.87 -4.28
N HIS A 33 -11.61 0.01 -4.07
CA HIS A 33 -12.14 0.85 -5.14
C HIS A 33 -11.09 1.88 -5.60
N LEU A 34 -10.38 2.50 -4.66
CA LEU A 34 -9.29 3.44 -5.00
C LEU A 34 -8.12 2.72 -5.68
N ALA A 35 -7.79 1.51 -5.24
CA ALA A 35 -6.76 0.70 -5.85
C ALA A 35 -7.11 0.31 -7.29
N LYS A 36 -8.35 -0.13 -7.54
CA LYS A 36 -8.82 -0.46 -8.90
C LYS A 36 -8.84 0.75 -9.82
N ARG A 37 -9.13 1.94 -9.29
CA ARG A 37 -9.21 3.19 -10.04
C ARG A 37 -7.85 3.82 -10.33
N TYR A 38 -6.94 3.80 -9.34
CA TYR A 38 -5.73 4.63 -9.35
C TYR A 38 -4.43 3.83 -9.37
N SER A 39 -4.44 2.56 -8.95
CA SER A 39 -3.21 1.77 -8.91
C SER A 39 -2.71 1.49 -10.31
N LYS A 40 -1.43 1.84 -10.55
CA LYS A 40 -0.71 1.51 -11.79
C LYS A 40 -0.11 0.12 -11.79
N CYS A 41 -0.20 -0.62 -10.68
CA CYS A 41 0.23 -2.02 -10.64
C CYS A 41 -0.86 -2.94 -11.19
N PRO A 42 -0.50 -4.08 -11.82
CA PRO A 42 -1.46 -5.09 -12.25
C PRO A 42 -2.29 -5.66 -11.09
N SER A 43 -1.76 -5.64 -9.86
CA SER A 43 -2.47 -5.97 -8.62
C SER A 43 -3.60 -4.99 -8.27
N GLY A 44 -3.67 -3.83 -8.93
CA GLY A 44 -4.80 -2.92 -8.85
C GLY A 44 -6.14 -3.59 -9.21
N ARG A 45 -6.14 -4.58 -10.14
CA ARG A 45 -7.36 -5.33 -10.48
C ARG A 45 -7.93 -6.11 -9.29
N ASN A 46 -7.08 -6.54 -8.36
CA ASN A 46 -7.47 -7.23 -7.12
C ASN A 46 -7.57 -6.27 -5.94
N GLY A 47 -7.88 -5.00 -6.17
CA GLY A 47 -8.01 -4.04 -5.07
C GLY A 47 -6.68 -3.65 -4.43
N GLY A 48 -5.57 -3.86 -5.13
CA GLY A 48 -4.24 -3.59 -4.61
C GLY A 48 -3.69 -4.69 -3.72
N ASP A 49 -4.34 -5.85 -3.64
CA ASP A 49 -3.87 -6.97 -2.85
C ASP A 49 -2.55 -7.54 -3.41
N LEU A 50 -1.52 -7.58 -2.56
CA LEU A 50 -0.23 -8.20 -2.86
C LEU A 50 -0.14 -9.63 -2.33
N GLY A 51 -1.16 -10.11 -1.61
CA GLY A 51 -1.08 -11.32 -0.82
C GLY A 51 -0.06 -11.23 0.30
N GLU A 52 0.42 -12.40 0.74
CA GLU A 52 1.46 -12.53 1.75
C GLU A 52 2.85 -12.47 1.10
N PHE A 53 3.71 -11.58 1.60
CA PHE A 53 5.10 -11.45 1.18
C PHE A 53 6.04 -11.51 2.37
N ASN A 54 7.25 -12.04 2.12
CA ASN A 54 8.30 -12.11 3.13
C ASN A 54 9.08 -10.79 3.22
N GLN A 55 9.66 -10.54 4.39
CA GLN A 55 10.57 -9.40 4.59
C GLN A 55 11.74 -9.47 3.60
N GLY A 56 12.01 -8.36 2.90
CA GLY A 56 13.09 -8.22 1.92
C GLY A 56 12.73 -8.57 0.47
N VAL A 57 11.49 -9.04 0.21
CA VAL A 57 11.00 -9.27 -1.16
C VAL A 57 10.60 -7.96 -1.84
N MET A 58 10.12 -6.98 -1.07
CA MET A 58 9.66 -5.70 -1.57
C MET A 58 10.77 -4.65 -1.57
N VAL A 59 10.55 -3.54 -2.29
CA VAL A 59 11.50 -2.42 -2.31
C VAL A 59 11.77 -1.91 -0.88
N GLY A 60 13.03 -1.67 -0.54
CA GLY A 60 13.45 -1.30 0.82
C GLY A 60 12.55 -0.29 1.57
N PRO A 61 12.15 0.85 0.96
CA PRO A 61 11.22 1.78 1.62
C PRO A 61 9.81 1.20 1.85
N PHE A 62 9.31 0.37 0.93
CA PHE A 62 8.02 -0.31 1.07
C PHE A 62 8.09 -1.36 2.18
N ASP A 63 9.14 -2.17 2.20
CA ASP A 63 9.35 -3.22 3.21
C ASP A 63 9.41 -2.59 4.61
N LYS A 64 10.25 -1.56 4.79
CA LYS A 64 10.33 -0.84 6.07
C LYS A 64 8.97 -0.28 6.50
N ALA A 65 8.21 0.31 5.60
CA ALA A 65 6.86 0.80 5.91
C ALA A 65 5.90 -0.36 6.26
N ALA A 66 5.87 -1.41 5.45
CA ALA A 66 5.00 -2.57 5.67
C ALA A 66 5.27 -3.29 7.00
N PHE A 67 6.50 -3.25 7.54
CA PHE A 67 6.84 -3.84 8.84
C PHE A 67 6.85 -2.83 10.00
N SER A 68 6.99 -1.54 9.76
CA SER A 68 7.03 -0.49 10.80
C SER A 68 5.64 0.04 11.19
N CYS A 69 4.69 0.04 10.26
CA CYS A 69 3.40 0.73 10.45
C CYS A 69 2.43 -0.02 11.38
N PRO A 70 1.34 0.59 11.85
CA PRO A 70 0.28 -0.15 12.54
C PRO A 70 -0.52 -1.04 11.57
N LEU A 71 -0.98 -2.20 12.07
CA LEU A 71 -1.89 -3.09 11.33
C LEU A 71 -3.26 -2.42 11.10
N LEU A 72 -3.94 -2.83 10.03
CA LEU A 72 -5.26 -2.39 9.57
C LEU A 72 -5.37 -0.88 9.28
N LYS A 73 -4.28 -0.12 9.38
CA LYS A 73 -4.24 1.31 9.06
C LYS A 73 -3.55 1.55 7.72
N PRO A 74 -4.10 2.43 6.87
CA PRO A 74 -3.39 2.91 5.70
C PRO A 74 -2.21 3.76 6.14
N TYR A 75 -1.06 3.53 5.53
CA TYR A 75 0.18 4.25 5.74
C TYR A 75 0.74 4.70 4.40
N GLY A 76 1.08 5.97 4.31
CA GLY A 76 1.61 6.57 3.10
C GLY A 76 1.58 8.09 3.15
N PRO A 77 2.06 8.73 2.08
CA PRO A 77 2.54 8.12 0.84
C PRO A 77 4.05 7.82 0.90
N VAL A 78 4.44 6.58 0.59
CA VAL A 78 5.84 6.12 0.58
C VAL A 78 6.43 6.34 -0.80
N LYS A 79 7.44 7.22 -0.90
CA LYS A 79 8.14 7.48 -2.16
C LYS A 79 9.15 6.37 -2.48
N THR A 80 9.09 5.85 -3.70
CA THR A 80 10.00 4.84 -4.25
C THR A 80 10.43 5.25 -5.65
N LYS A 81 11.29 4.44 -6.29
CA LYS A 81 11.70 4.65 -7.69
C LYS A 81 10.53 4.51 -8.68
N PHE A 82 9.45 3.84 -8.30
CA PHE A 82 8.28 3.63 -9.15
C PHE A 82 7.22 4.73 -9.01
N GLY A 83 7.28 5.52 -7.93
CA GLY A 83 6.31 6.56 -7.61
C GLY A 83 5.98 6.58 -6.11
N TYR A 84 4.72 6.85 -5.78
CA TYR A 84 4.21 6.90 -4.43
C TYR A 84 3.34 5.69 -4.14
N HIS A 85 3.60 5.05 -2.99
CA HIS A 85 2.88 3.87 -2.54
C HIS A 85 2.08 4.18 -1.29
N ILE A 86 0.82 3.80 -1.28
CA ILE A 86 0.00 3.78 -0.07
C ILE A 86 -0.15 2.33 0.32
N ILE A 87 0.17 1.98 1.56
CA ILE A 87 0.28 0.61 2.06
C ILE A 87 -0.72 0.43 3.17
N LYS A 88 -1.51 -0.64 3.15
CA LYS A 88 -2.39 -1.02 4.25
C LYS A 88 -2.08 -2.46 4.63
N VAL A 89 -1.44 -2.64 5.78
CA VAL A 89 -1.05 -3.97 6.26
C VAL A 89 -2.25 -4.63 6.92
N LEU A 90 -2.63 -5.81 6.46
CA LEU A 90 -3.75 -6.57 7.02
C LEU A 90 -3.29 -7.37 8.24
N TYR A 91 -2.24 -8.17 8.08
CA TYR A 91 -1.66 -8.97 9.15
C TYR A 91 -0.16 -9.18 8.94
N ARG A 92 0.53 -9.59 10.01
CA ARG A 92 1.95 -9.95 10.03
C ARG A 92 2.11 -11.28 10.77
N ARG A 93 3.02 -12.14 10.31
CA ARG A 93 3.37 -13.44 10.90
C ARG A 93 4.86 -13.59 11.07
#